data_AF-A0A7C7X7Y5-F1
#
_entry.id   AF-A0A7C7X7Y5-F1
#
_cell.length_a   1.000
_cell.length_b   1.000
_cell.length_c   1.000
_cell.angle_alpha   90.00
_cell.angle_beta   90.00
_cell.angle_gamma   90.00
#
_symmetry.space_group_name_H-M   'P 1'
#
loop_
_entity.id
_entity.type
_entity.pdbx_description
1 polymer ?
#
loop_
_entity_poly.entity_id
_entity_poly.type
_entity_poly.pdbx_seq_one_letter_code
_entity_poly.pdbx_strand_id
1 'polypeptide(L)'
;MSNADEETPEIIIDEDWKTRVQTEREQLRQQEAETGEPASEPTASDKPQSQPADHAIPPASFLLLVQMLASQAMMALQQAIAVKTGEGTPEEGEDAASAPELIRWAKHQIDTMAVLEEKTKGNLDDDEQQFLNQTLQELRMVFISVAK
;
A
#
# COMPACT_ATOMS: atom_id res chain seq x y z
N MET A 1 -24.58 -21.75 -57.06
CA MET A 1 -23.56 -20.78 -56.65
C MET A 1 -24.10 -20.05 -55.44
N SER A 2 -23.24 -19.87 -54.44
CA SER A 2 -23.41 -19.05 -53.23
C SER A 2 -24.19 -19.69 -52.08
N ASN A 3 -23.45 -20.28 -51.13
CA ASN A 3 -23.82 -20.28 -49.73
C ASN A 3 -22.59 -19.81 -48.94
N ALA A 4 -22.84 -18.92 -47.98
CA ALA A 4 -21.85 -18.12 -47.26
C ALA A 4 -21.13 -18.95 -46.19
N ASP A 5 -19.79 -18.91 -46.23
CA ASP A 5 -18.91 -19.25 -45.12
C ASP A 5 -18.27 -17.95 -44.64
N GLU A 6 -18.67 -17.44 -43.47
CA GLU A 6 -17.87 -16.49 -42.68
C GLU A 6 -18.01 -16.84 -41.19
N GLU A 7 -17.17 -17.79 -40.80
CA GLU A 7 -16.35 -17.90 -39.58
C GLU A 7 -16.74 -17.11 -38.32
N THR A 8 -17.18 -17.83 -37.29
CA THR A 8 -17.11 -17.38 -35.88
C THR A 8 -15.71 -17.64 -35.33
N PRO A 9 -15.02 -16.68 -34.68
CA PRO A 9 -13.71 -16.92 -34.07
C PRO A 9 -13.86 -17.80 -32.83
N GLU A 10 -13.36 -19.03 -32.93
CA GLU A 10 -13.27 -20.00 -31.84
C GLU A 10 -12.22 -19.52 -30.83
N ILE A 11 -12.67 -19.29 -29.59
CA ILE A 11 -11.82 -18.85 -28.48
C ILE A 11 -10.90 -20.03 -28.10
N ILE A 12 -9.63 -19.96 -28.50
CA ILE A 12 -8.59 -20.91 -28.10
C ILE A 12 -8.04 -20.49 -26.73
N ILE A 13 -8.76 -20.81 -25.67
CA ILE A 13 -8.32 -20.60 -24.29
C ILE A 13 -8.85 -21.76 -23.44
N ASP A 14 -8.03 -22.79 -23.14
CA ASP A 14 -8.10 -23.43 -21.81
C ASP A 14 -6.99 -24.45 -21.42
N GLU A 15 -6.05 -24.85 -22.30
CA GLU A 15 -5.14 -25.97 -21.97
C GLU A 15 -3.68 -25.57 -21.63
N ASP A 16 -3.17 -24.45 -22.13
CA ASP A 16 -1.77 -24.06 -21.89
C ASP A 16 -1.50 -23.53 -20.47
N TRP A 17 -2.52 -22.99 -19.80
CA TRP A 17 -2.34 -22.39 -18.46
C TRP A 17 -2.35 -23.44 -17.33
N LYS A 18 -3.21 -24.46 -17.41
CA LYS A 18 -3.30 -25.54 -16.40
C LYS A 18 -2.01 -26.35 -16.34
N THR A 19 -1.39 -26.56 -17.50
CA THR A 19 -0.12 -27.26 -17.64
C THR A 19 1.04 -26.50 -16.99
N ARG A 20 1.05 -25.15 -17.12
CA ARG A 20 2.04 -24.29 -16.45
C ARG A 20 1.93 -24.33 -14.93
N VAL A 21 0.72 -24.23 -14.38
CA VAL A 21 0.50 -24.24 -12.92
C VAL A 21 0.91 -25.58 -12.28
N GLN A 22 0.67 -26.70 -12.96
CA GLN A 22 1.07 -28.02 -12.46
C GLN A 22 2.59 -28.22 -12.47
N THR A 23 3.25 -27.72 -13.51
CA THR A 23 4.70 -27.82 -13.66
C THR A 23 5.42 -26.97 -12.60
N GLU A 24 4.91 -25.77 -12.32
CA GLU A 24 5.46 -24.87 -11.30
C GLU A 24 5.28 -25.45 -9.88
N ARG A 25 4.10 -26.01 -9.58
CA ARG A 25 3.84 -26.66 -8.28
C ARG A 25 4.73 -27.88 -8.04
N GLU A 26 5.03 -28.65 -9.07
CA GLU A 26 5.88 -29.82 -8.94
C GLU A 26 7.36 -29.45 -8.80
N GLN A 27 7.81 -28.39 -9.47
CA GLN A 27 9.17 -27.84 -9.31
C GLN A 27 9.41 -27.30 -7.90
N LEU A 28 8.43 -26.62 -7.30
CA LEU A 28 8.52 -26.14 -5.92
C LEU A 28 8.57 -27.30 -4.92
N ARG A 29 7.75 -28.34 -5.14
CA ARG A 29 7.78 -29.56 -4.31
C ARG A 29 9.12 -30.28 -4.39
N GLN A 30 9.75 -30.30 -5.57
CA GLN A 30 11.08 -30.89 -5.75
C GLN A 30 12.18 -30.04 -5.09
N GLN A 31 12.09 -28.71 -5.13
CA GLN A 31 13.01 -27.82 -4.39
C GLN A 31 12.87 -27.98 -2.86
N GLU A 32 11.65 -28.10 -2.35
CA GLU A 32 11.41 -28.39 -0.92
C GLU A 32 11.89 -29.79 -0.51
N ALA A 33 11.80 -30.78 -1.40
CA ALA A 33 12.28 -32.13 -1.15
C ALA A 33 13.80 -32.26 -1.27
N GLU A 34 14.45 -31.53 -2.18
CA GLU A 34 15.91 -31.51 -2.34
C GLU A 34 16.63 -30.68 -1.27
N THR A 35 15.93 -29.75 -0.61
CA THR A 35 16.48 -28.93 0.50
C THR A 35 16.23 -29.57 1.88
N GLY A 36 15.99 -30.88 1.94
CA GLY A 36 15.64 -31.57 3.17
C GLY A 36 16.71 -31.48 4.26
N GLU A 37 16.40 -30.82 5.38
CA GLU A 37 16.66 -31.28 6.77
C GLU A 37 15.91 -30.40 7.82
N PRO A 38 15.72 -30.87 9.08
CA PRO A 38 14.42 -30.94 9.75
C PRO A 38 14.28 -29.98 10.96
N ALA A 39 13.10 -30.04 11.59
CA ALA A 39 12.67 -29.26 12.75
C ALA A 39 13.70 -29.09 13.90
N SER A 40 13.79 -27.87 14.47
CA SER A 40 14.03 -27.57 15.89
C SER A 40 13.91 -26.06 16.15
N GLU A 41 13.11 -25.64 17.15
CA GLU A 41 13.16 -24.28 17.72
C GLU A 41 14.57 -23.97 18.26
N PRO A 42 15.00 -22.69 18.26
CA PRO A 42 15.29 -22.06 19.55
C PRO A 42 15.07 -20.53 19.63
N THR A 43 14.59 -20.13 20.81
CA THR A 43 14.97 -18.97 21.66
C THR A 43 15.85 -17.83 21.10
N ALA A 44 15.35 -16.61 21.34
CA ALA A 44 16.02 -15.39 21.80
C ALA A 44 17.55 -15.23 21.61
N SER A 45 17.88 -14.11 20.96
CA SER A 45 19.13 -13.33 21.03
C SER A 45 20.40 -13.94 20.46
N ASP A 46 20.68 -13.61 19.19
CA ASP A 46 22.06 -13.33 18.77
C ASP A 46 22.11 -12.34 17.59
N LYS A 47 22.72 -11.17 17.82
CA LYS A 47 23.40 -10.34 16.81
C LYS A 47 24.87 -10.38 17.24
N PRO A 48 25.87 -10.63 16.38
CA PRO A 48 26.24 -9.71 15.27
C PRO A 48 26.70 -10.51 14.01
N GLN A 49 26.91 -10.01 12.78
CA GLN A 49 27.52 -8.77 12.30
C GLN A 49 27.44 -8.77 10.74
N SER A 50 27.23 -7.59 10.16
CA SER A 50 27.74 -7.13 8.84
C SER A 50 27.60 -8.04 7.61
N GLN A 51 26.48 -7.88 6.89
CA GLN A 51 26.50 -7.77 5.43
C GLN A 51 26.58 -6.28 5.07
N PRO A 52 27.16 -5.87 3.92
CA PRO A 52 26.93 -4.52 3.42
C PRO A 52 25.43 -4.29 3.46
N ALA A 53 25.00 -3.13 3.97
CA ALA A 53 23.59 -2.80 3.98
C ALA A 53 23.11 -2.71 2.54
N ASP A 54 22.77 -3.85 1.94
CA ASP A 54 21.71 -3.94 0.95
C ASP A 54 20.60 -3.14 1.58
N HIS A 55 20.28 -2.01 0.95
CA HIS A 55 19.19 -1.15 1.36
C HIS A 55 17.92 -1.96 1.19
N ALA A 56 17.65 -2.86 2.15
CA ALA A 56 16.55 -3.79 2.10
C ALA A 56 15.30 -2.94 2.25
N ILE A 57 14.66 -2.68 1.11
CA ILE A 57 13.33 -2.06 1.05
C ILE A 57 12.46 -2.88 2.01
N PRO A 58 11.81 -2.24 3.00
CA PRO A 58 11.00 -2.96 3.96
C PRO A 58 9.92 -3.76 3.21
N PRO A 59 9.53 -4.95 3.72
CA PRO A 59 8.48 -5.74 3.10
C PRO A 59 7.20 -4.88 3.00
N ALA A 60 6.51 -5.00 1.88
CA ALA A 60 5.25 -4.29 1.69
C ALA A 60 4.22 -4.78 2.71
N SER A 61 3.57 -3.85 3.40
CA SER A 61 2.48 -4.17 4.34
C SER A 61 1.36 -3.14 4.21
N PHE A 62 0.13 -3.56 4.52
CA PHE A 62 -1.03 -2.67 4.49
C PHE A 62 -0.87 -1.54 5.53
N LEU A 63 -0.41 -1.86 6.73
CA LEU A 63 -0.10 -0.87 7.78
C LEU A 63 0.89 0.19 7.28
N LEU A 64 1.97 -0.22 6.59
CA LEU A 64 2.95 0.71 6.04
C LEU A 64 2.33 1.60 4.96
N LEU A 65 1.47 1.07 4.10
CA LEU A 65 0.72 1.86 3.10
C LEU A 65 -0.16 2.92 3.77
N VAL A 66 -0.95 2.52 4.79
CA VAL A 66 -1.80 3.46 5.55
C VAL A 66 -0.95 4.52 6.23
N GLN A 67 0.16 4.13 6.86
CA GLN A 67 1.07 5.06 7.51
C GLN A 67 1.71 6.05 6.53
N MET A 68 2.08 5.61 5.32
CA MET A 68 2.59 6.50 4.27
C MET A 68 1.53 7.52 3.83
N LEU A 69 0.29 7.09 3.60
CA LEU A 69 -0.82 7.98 3.22
C LEU A 69 -1.15 8.97 4.35
N ALA A 70 -1.17 8.50 5.59
CA ALA A 70 -1.41 9.31 6.77
C ALA A 70 -0.31 10.36 6.98
N SER A 71 0.95 9.98 6.79
CA SER A 71 2.10 10.89 6.92
C SER A 71 2.04 12.00 5.88
N GLN A 72 1.69 11.68 4.64
CA GLN A 72 1.49 12.67 3.57
C GLN A 72 0.33 13.62 3.90
N ALA A 73 -0.79 13.11 4.41
CA ALA A 73 -1.92 13.92 4.83
C ALA A 73 -1.54 14.88 5.97
N MET A 74 -0.88 14.38 7.02
CA MET A 74 -0.43 15.19 8.15
C MET A 74 0.59 16.24 7.75
N MET A 75 1.57 15.89 6.91
CA MET A 75 2.58 16.83 6.43
C MET A 75 1.92 17.99 5.67
N ALA A 76 0.98 17.69 4.79
CA ALA A 76 0.24 18.70 4.05
C ALA A 76 -0.61 19.59 4.96
N LEU A 77 -1.27 19.01 5.97
CA LEU A 77 -2.03 19.78 6.97
C LEU A 77 -1.11 20.67 7.82
N GLN A 78 0.06 20.16 8.23
CA GLN A 78 1.02 20.92 9.02
C GLN A 78 1.61 22.10 8.23
N GLN A 79 1.94 21.87 6.96
CA GLN A 79 2.38 22.95 6.06
C GLN A 79 1.26 23.98 5.86
N ALA A 80 0.00 23.52 5.67
CA ALA A 80 -1.13 24.43 5.54
C ALA A 80 -1.33 25.29 6.79
N ILE A 81 -1.11 24.74 8.00
CA ILE A 81 -1.12 25.50 9.25
C ILE A 81 0.01 26.53 9.25
N ALA A 82 1.25 26.11 8.97
CA ALA A 82 2.42 26.99 8.97
C ALA A 82 2.24 28.19 8.01
N VAL A 83 1.73 27.92 6.80
CA VAL A 83 1.44 28.95 5.80
C VAL A 83 0.29 29.87 6.23
N LYS A 84 -0.74 29.36 6.90
CA LYS A 84 -1.85 30.17 7.43
C LYS A 84 -1.46 31.04 8.62
N THR A 85 -0.60 30.57 9.52
CA THR A 85 -0.17 31.32 10.71
C THR A 85 1.03 32.23 10.44
N GLY A 86 1.75 31.99 9.34
CA GLY A 86 3.03 32.64 9.06
C GLY A 86 4.16 32.14 9.97
N GLU A 87 3.95 31.02 10.67
CA GLU A 87 4.94 30.40 11.56
C GLU A 87 5.59 29.20 10.86
N GLY A 88 6.79 29.43 10.33
CA GLY A 88 7.60 28.43 9.64
C GLY A 88 8.63 29.13 8.76
N THR A 89 9.73 28.46 8.41
CA THR A 89 10.56 28.90 7.28
C THR A 89 9.79 28.59 6.01
N PRO A 90 9.25 29.57 5.28
CA PRO A 90 8.69 29.30 3.97
C PRO A 90 9.86 28.77 3.13
N GLU A 91 9.70 27.61 2.51
CA GLU A 91 10.60 27.30 1.41
C GLU A 91 10.38 28.36 0.32
N GLU A 92 11.44 28.75 -0.38
CA GLU A 92 11.40 29.80 -1.41
C GLU A 92 10.29 29.49 -2.44
N GLY A 93 9.12 30.14 -2.31
CA GLY A 93 7.94 29.93 -3.16
C GLY A 93 6.64 29.55 -2.44
N GLU A 94 6.65 29.29 -1.14
CA GLU A 94 5.43 28.97 -0.38
C GLU A 94 4.71 30.23 0.12
N ASP A 95 3.86 30.79 -0.75
CA ASP A 95 2.97 31.90 -0.40
C ASP A 95 1.74 31.43 0.39
N ALA A 96 1.10 32.34 1.14
CA ALA A 96 -0.19 32.11 1.80
C ALA A 96 -1.28 31.52 0.87
N ALA A 97 -1.14 31.72 -0.43
CA ALA A 97 -2.00 31.19 -1.48
C ALA A 97 -1.90 29.67 -1.70
N SER A 98 -0.86 28.99 -1.20
CA SER A 98 -0.67 27.54 -1.32
C SER A 98 -1.47 26.74 -0.29
N ALA A 99 -1.88 27.34 0.83
CA ALA A 99 -2.63 26.65 1.89
C ALA A 99 -3.90 25.91 1.38
N PRO A 100 -4.73 26.48 0.49
CA PRO A 100 -5.86 25.76 -0.10
C PRO A 100 -5.45 24.53 -0.93
N GLU A 101 -4.30 24.55 -1.60
CA GLU A 101 -3.78 23.41 -2.36
C GLU A 101 -3.32 22.28 -1.43
N LEU A 102 -2.57 22.63 -0.38
CA LEU A 102 -2.13 21.70 0.66
C LEU A 102 -3.32 21.03 1.36
N ILE A 103 -4.37 21.79 1.69
CA ILE A 103 -5.61 21.25 2.27
C ILE A 103 -6.31 20.29 1.29
N ARG A 104 -6.38 20.62 0.00
CA ARG A 104 -6.94 19.71 -1.02
C ARG A 104 -6.12 18.44 -1.16
N TRP A 105 -4.81 18.53 -1.11
CA TRP A 105 -3.92 17.37 -1.13
C TRP A 105 -4.13 16.47 0.09
N ALA A 106 -4.19 17.04 1.29
CA ALA A 106 -4.53 16.29 2.50
C ALA A 106 -5.88 15.58 2.39
N LYS A 107 -6.90 16.26 1.84
CA LYS A 107 -8.22 15.68 1.59
C LYS A 107 -8.12 14.48 0.65
N HIS A 108 -7.36 14.59 -0.43
CA HIS A 108 -7.18 13.48 -1.37
C HIS A 108 -6.62 12.24 -0.71
N GLN A 109 -5.68 12.38 0.24
CA GLN A 109 -5.10 11.23 0.93
C GLN A 109 -6.09 10.61 1.91
N ILE A 110 -6.86 11.44 2.63
CA ILE A 110 -7.95 10.99 3.51
C ILE A 110 -9.03 10.25 2.72
N ASP A 111 -9.44 10.79 1.57
CA ASP A 111 -10.42 10.16 0.69
C ASP A 111 -9.88 8.83 0.13
N THR A 112 -8.59 8.78 -0.23
CA THR A 112 -7.94 7.54 -0.69
C THR A 112 -7.97 6.47 0.39
N MET A 113 -7.66 6.82 1.65
CA MET A 113 -7.80 5.88 2.77
C MET A 113 -9.24 5.45 3.02
N ALA A 114 -10.22 6.34 2.81
CA ALA A 114 -11.64 5.98 2.91
C ALA A 114 -12.08 5.01 1.80
N VAL A 115 -11.54 5.16 0.59
CA VAL A 115 -11.76 4.18 -0.49
C VAL A 115 -11.10 2.84 -0.12
N LEU A 116 -9.90 2.84 0.46
CA LEU A 116 -9.27 1.62 0.94
C LEU A 116 -10.14 0.96 2.02
N GLU A 117 -10.63 1.71 3.01
CA GLU A 117 -11.56 1.22 4.04
C GLU A 117 -12.78 0.51 3.43
N GLU A 118 -13.37 1.06 2.36
CA GLU A 118 -14.51 0.42 1.68
C GLU A 118 -14.09 -0.84 0.90
N LYS A 119 -12.97 -0.79 0.18
CA LYS A 119 -12.53 -1.85 -0.72
C LYS A 119 -11.87 -3.03 -0.01
N THR A 120 -11.37 -2.85 1.21
CA THR A 120 -10.72 -3.91 1.98
C THR A 120 -11.60 -4.53 3.06
N LYS A 121 -12.90 -4.17 3.12
CA LYS A 121 -13.83 -4.76 4.10
C LYS A 121 -13.87 -6.29 4.02
N GLY A 122 -13.65 -6.93 5.16
CA GLY A 122 -13.61 -8.38 5.29
C GLY A 122 -12.29 -9.04 4.84
N ASN A 123 -11.31 -8.25 4.39
CA ASN A 123 -9.97 -8.72 4.03
C ASN A 123 -8.86 -8.23 4.98
N LEU A 124 -9.21 -7.36 5.93
CA LEU A 124 -8.29 -6.87 6.97
C LEU A 124 -8.40 -7.74 8.22
N ASP A 125 -7.27 -7.91 8.91
CA ASP A 125 -7.28 -8.37 10.30
C ASP A 125 -7.78 -7.27 11.26
N ASP A 126 -7.99 -7.63 12.53
CA ASP A 126 -8.54 -6.73 13.54
C ASP A 126 -7.61 -5.53 13.81
N ASP A 127 -6.29 -5.73 13.80
CA ASP A 127 -5.30 -4.70 14.07
C ASP A 127 -5.22 -3.71 12.91
N GLU A 128 -5.20 -4.20 11.67
CA GLU A 128 -5.23 -3.41 10.44
C GLU A 128 -6.50 -2.56 10.33
N GLN A 129 -7.65 -3.17 10.61
CA GLN A 129 -8.93 -2.48 10.59
C GLN A 129 -9.00 -1.39 11.66
N GLN A 130 -8.58 -1.69 12.89
CA GLN A 130 -8.55 -0.72 13.98
C GLN A 130 -7.60 0.44 13.66
N PHE A 131 -6.40 0.13 13.16
CA PHE A 131 -5.40 1.13 12.81
C PHE A 131 -5.90 2.09 11.71
N LEU A 132 -6.49 1.56 10.64
CA LEU A 132 -7.05 2.36 9.56
C LEU A 132 -8.17 3.27 10.07
N ASN A 133 -9.10 2.73 10.85
CA ASN A 133 -10.25 3.48 11.38
C ASN A 133 -9.82 4.61 12.31
N GLN A 134 -8.89 4.32 13.23
CA GLN A 134 -8.37 5.31 14.17
C GLN A 134 -7.64 6.43 13.44
N THR A 135 -6.75 6.06 12.51
CA THR A 135 -6.01 7.01 11.68
C THR A 135 -6.94 7.91 10.86
N LEU A 136 -7.98 7.34 10.24
CA LEU A 136 -8.98 8.10 9.48
C LEU A 136 -9.75 9.08 10.38
N GLN A 137 -10.17 8.66 11.57
CA GLN A 137 -10.89 9.53 12.49
C GLN A 137 -10.03 10.71 12.94
N GLU A 138 -8.79 10.45 13.35
CA GLU A 138 -7.84 11.48 13.77
C GLU A 138 -7.58 12.49 12.66
N LEU A 139 -7.25 12.01 11.45
CA LEU A 139 -6.98 12.88 10.31
C LEU A 139 -8.20 13.72 9.90
N ARG A 140 -9.41 13.16 9.95
CA ARG A 140 -10.64 13.91 9.66
C ARG A 140 -10.84 15.04 10.68
N MET A 141 -10.55 14.80 11.95
CA MET A 141 -10.64 15.83 12.99
C MET A 141 -9.64 16.97 12.75
N VAL A 142 -8.38 16.64 12.44
CA VAL A 142 -7.35 17.64 12.12
C VAL A 142 -7.70 18.39 10.84
N PHE A 143 -8.17 17.68 9.80
CA PHE A 143 -8.60 18.32 8.56
C PHE A 143 -9.69 19.36 8.80
N ILE A 144 -10.70 19.05 9.62
CA ILE A 144 -11.78 19.99 9.95
C ILE A 144 -11.28 21.20 10.74
N SER A 145 -10.27 21.04 11.61
CA SER A 145 -9.71 22.17 12.35
C SER A 145 -8.92 23.11 11.45
N VAL A 146 -8.19 22.57 10.46
CA VAL A 146 -7.37 23.33 9.51
C VAL A 146 -8.18 23.92 8.36
N ALA A 147 -9.23 23.25 7.91
CA ALA A 147 -10.05 23.70 6.78
C ALA A 147 -10.98 24.88 7.10
N LYS A 148 -11.11 25.25 8.39
CA LYS A 148 -11.81 26.47 8.83
C LYS A 148 -11.00 27.73 8.47
#